data_AF-A0A8H7HWS8-F1
#
_entry.id   AF-A0A8H7HWS8-F1
#
_cell.length_a   1.000
_cell.length_b   1.000
_cell.length_c   1.000
_cell.angle_alpha   90.00
_cell.angle_beta   90.00
_cell.angle_gamma   90.00
#
_symmetry.space_group_name_H-M   'P 1'
#
loop_
_entity.id
_entity.type
_entity.pdbx_description
1 polymer ?
#
loop_
_entity_poly.entity_id
_entity_poly.type
_entity_poly.pdbx_seq_one_letter_code
_entity_poly.pdbx_strand_id
1 'polypeptide(L)'
;MKVFYEWAKSNGQYIGAYHTDATGNLHPKILPIIVDQLVVVARHTQDTVMAKFNADVSSSRRKSRKAHFDASSGLRRKIMSASLSKELRGRYNVRALPVRKDDEVLIVRGKYKGRDGKIIQVYRKKWVIHVDRVHRDKSNGSTAPIGIHPSNVVIQTLKLDKDRRAILERKDRKRTPGEKKEEAETA
;
A
#
# COMPACT_ATOMS: atom_id res chain seq x y z
N MET A 1 30.03 -35.15 26.64
CA MET A 1 29.22 -36.15 27.39
C MET A 1 29.07 -35.81 28.88
N LYS A 2 30.13 -35.49 29.63
CA LYS A 2 30.01 -35.12 31.07
C LYS A 2 29.12 -33.90 31.35
N VAL A 3 29.19 -32.87 30.51
CA VAL A 3 28.45 -31.60 30.69
C VAL A 3 26.92 -31.78 30.56
N PHE A 4 26.47 -32.69 29.70
CA PHE A 4 25.05 -32.97 29.51
C PHE A 4 24.47 -33.81 30.66
N TYR A 5 25.30 -34.71 31.21
CA TYR A 5 24.93 -35.55 32.35
C TYR A 5 24.73 -34.73 33.63
N GLU A 6 25.60 -33.75 33.90
CA GLU A 6 25.46 -32.87 35.07
C GLU A 6 24.24 -31.94 34.97
N TRP A 7 23.93 -31.43 33.77
CA TRP A 7 22.72 -30.63 33.52
C TRP A 7 21.43 -31.45 33.69
N ALA A 8 21.41 -32.72 33.30
CA ALA A 8 20.26 -33.60 33.49
C ALA A 8 20.04 -34.00 34.96
N LYS A 9 21.12 -34.09 35.76
CA LYS A 9 21.07 -34.40 37.20
C LYS A 9 20.57 -33.23 38.05
N SER A 10 20.90 -31.99 37.70
CA SER A 10 20.44 -30.79 38.42
C SER A 10 18.95 -30.48 38.22
N ASN A 11 18.36 -30.98 37.14
CA ASN A 11 16.96 -30.69 36.75
C ASN A 11 15.97 -31.80 37.14
N GLY A 12 16.37 -32.81 37.92
CA GLY A 12 15.46 -33.82 38.46
C GLY A 12 14.76 -34.70 37.41
N GLN A 13 15.27 -34.78 36.18
CA GLN A 13 14.70 -35.59 35.09
C GLN A 13 15.46 -36.91 34.88
N TYR A 14 15.73 -37.64 35.97
CA TYR A 14 16.19 -39.03 35.92
C TYR A 14 15.12 -39.93 36.54
N ILE A 15 14.31 -40.54 35.69
CA ILE A 15 13.38 -41.63 36.04
C ILE A 15 14.10 -42.92 35.67
N GLY A 16 14.59 -43.64 36.69
CA GLY A 16 15.39 -44.85 36.50
C GLY A 16 14.55 -46.10 36.22
N ALA A 17 15.19 -47.10 35.59
CA ALA A 17 15.10 -48.51 35.96
C ALA A 17 15.94 -49.32 34.95
N TYR A 18 17.13 -49.75 35.35
CA TYR A 18 17.79 -50.88 34.70
C TYR A 18 17.61 -52.09 35.62
N HIS A 19 16.82 -53.07 35.19
CA HIS A 19 16.83 -54.40 35.80
C HIS A 19 18.01 -55.16 35.17
N THR A 20 18.93 -55.65 35.99
CA THR A 20 20.03 -56.51 35.55
C THR A 20 19.66 -57.96 35.78
N ASP A 21 19.80 -58.81 34.76
CA ASP A 21 19.80 -60.26 34.94
C ASP A 21 21.08 -60.69 35.67
N ALA A 22 21.06 -61.86 36.33
CA ALA A 22 22.07 -62.35 37.28
C ALA A 22 23.52 -62.54 36.75
N THR A 23 23.84 -62.08 35.54
CA THR A 23 25.17 -62.11 34.93
C THR A 23 25.62 -60.77 34.33
N GLY A 24 24.89 -59.67 34.57
CA GLY A 24 25.43 -58.31 34.42
C GLY A 24 25.70 -57.81 32.99
N ASN A 25 25.09 -58.39 31.96
CA ASN A 25 25.24 -57.92 30.57
C ASN A 25 23.97 -57.26 30.02
N LEU A 26 24.10 -56.05 29.47
CA LEU A 26 23.02 -55.29 28.82
C LEU A 26 22.82 -55.79 27.38
N HIS A 27 21.59 -56.22 27.03
CA HIS A 27 21.24 -56.62 25.66
C HIS A 27 20.09 -55.76 25.11
N PRO A 28 20.29 -54.93 24.07
CA PRO A 28 19.17 -54.30 23.37
C PRO A 28 18.70 -55.16 22.19
N LYS A 29 17.53 -55.81 22.31
CA LYS A 29 16.69 -56.24 21.18
C LYS A 29 15.48 -55.29 21.16
N ILE A 30 15.38 -54.35 20.19
CA ILE A 30 14.56 -54.44 18.94
C ILE A 30 13.04 -54.46 19.32
N LEU A 31 12.13 -53.56 18.90
CA LEU A 31 12.03 -52.68 17.72
C LEU A 31 10.83 -51.66 17.89
N PRO A 32 10.43 -50.87 16.86
CA PRO A 32 10.04 -49.45 16.91
C PRO A 32 8.51 -49.21 17.08
N ILE A 33 8.03 -48.02 16.71
CA ILE A 33 6.68 -47.44 16.83
C ILE A 33 6.63 -46.55 18.10
N ILE A 34 6.88 -45.25 18.03
CA ILE A 34 5.97 -44.22 17.50
C ILE A 34 6.81 -43.12 16.82
N VAL A 35 6.76 -43.10 15.49
CA VAL A 35 6.86 -41.86 14.71
C VAL A 35 5.55 -41.10 14.96
N ASP A 36 5.60 -39.76 15.05
CA ASP A 36 4.45 -38.83 15.04
C ASP A 36 3.74 -38.43 16.36
N GLN A 37 4.44 -38.20 17.48
CA GLN A 37 3.93 -37.26 18.52
C GLN A 37 5.03 -36.46 19.25
N LEU A 38 5.96 -35.82 18.53
CA LEU A 38 6.61 -34.59 19.03
C LEU A 38 6.33 -33.45 18.06
N VAL A 39 5.05 -33.10 18.05
CA VAL A 39 4.42 -31.95 17.43
C VAL A 39 4.65 -30.73 18.34
N VAL A 40 5.24 -29.66 17.79
CA VAL A 40 4.80 -28.24 17.96
C VAL A 40 5.59 -27.20 18.80
N VAL A 41 6.72 -27.46 19.49
CA VAL A 41 7.40 -26.34 20.22
C VAL A 41 8.75 -25.86 19.65
N ALA A 42 9.40 -26.59 18.74
CA ALA A 42 10.77 -26.23 18.32
C ALA A 42 10.97 -26.05 16.80
N ARG A 43 9.90 -25.83 16.01
CA ARG A 43 9.99 -25.57 14.57
C ARG A 43 8.89 -24.61 14.09
N HIS A 44 8.89 -23.38 14.60
CA HIS A 44 8.13 -22.26 14.01
C HIS A 44 8.77 -20.89 14.31
N THR A 45 10.10 -20.81 14.34
CA THR A 45 10.84 -19.54 14.42
C THR A 45 11.55 -19.19 13.10
N GLN A 46 11.04 -19.70 11.98
CA GLN A 46 11.41 -19.25 10.64
C GLN A 46 10.16 -19.19 9.76
N ASP A 47 9.23 -18.29 10.11
CA ASP A 47 8.19 -17.83 9.18
C ASP A 47 7.80 -16.38 9.53
N THR A 48 8.67 -15.44 9.20
CA THR A 48 8.23 -14.07 8.94
C THR A 48 8.85 -13.59 7.63
N VAL A 49 8.22 -13.98 6.53
CA VAL A 49 8.33 -13.22 5.28
C VAL A 49 7.56 -11.90 5.50
N MET A 50 8.11 -10.99 6.32
CA MET A 50 7.52 -9.68 6.54
C MET A 50 7.81 -8.84 5.31
N ALA A 51 6.87 -8.79 4.37
CA ALA A 51 6.99 -8.02 3.14
C ALA A 51 7.31 -6.54 3.43
N LYS A 52 8.60 -6.20 3.27
CA LYS A 52 9.25 -4.89 3.06
C LYS A 52 10.71 -4.97 3.49
N PHE A 53 11.64 -4.73 2.56
CA PHE A 53 13.09 -4.86 2.81
C PHE A 53 13.77 -3.58 3.34
N ASN A 54 13.20 -2.40 3.08
CA ASN A 54 13.82 -1.13 3.49
C ASN A 54 13.48 -0.77 4.95
N ALA A 55 14.51 -0.68 5.79
CA ALA A 55 14.43 -0.37 7.22
C ALA A 55 14.02 1.09 7.54
N ASP A 56 14.37 2.05 6.68
CA ASP A 56 14.11 3.49 6.93
C ASP A 56 12.63 3.84 6.84
N VAL A 57 11.89 3.08 6.05
CA VAL A 57 10.45 3.27 5.95
C VAL A 57 9.82 2.53 7.13
N SER A 58 8.89 3.14 7.87
CA SER A 58 8.15 2.41 8.93
C SER A 58 6.88 1.73 8.40
N SER A 59 6.49 0.58 8.92
CA SER A 59 5.17 -0.07 8.69
C SER A 59 4.11 0.33 9.73
N SER A 60 4.50 1.11 10.75
CA SER A 60 3.62 1.49 11.85
C SER A 60 2.45 2.36 11.38
N ARG A 61 1.23 1.92 11.70
CA ARG A 61 -0.02 2.66 11.43
C ARG A 61 0.00 4.09 11.99
N ARG A 62 0.54 4.28 13.21
CA ARG A 62 0.61 5.59 13.88
C ARG A 62 1.48 6.57 13.08
N LYS A 63 2.68 6.14 12.69
CA LYS A 63 3.62 6.96 11.90
C LYS A 63 3.05 7.31 10.52
N SER A 64 2.46 6.33 9.84
CA SER A 64 1.83 6.53 8.52
C SER A 64 0.67 7.54 8.56
N ARG A 65 -0.25 7.42 9.52
CA ARG A 65 -1.37 8.35 9.67
C ARG A 65 -0.92 9.77 9.98
N LYS A 66 0.06 9.93 10.88
CA LYS A 66 0.65 11.24 11.21
C LYS A 66 1.22 11.89 9.96
N ALA A 67 2.03 11.16 9.19
CA ALA A 67 2.62 11.66 7.94
C ALA A 67 1.56 12.08 6.90
N HIS A 68 0.42 11.39 6.83
CA HIS A 68 -0.66 11.77 5.93
C HIS A 68 -1.37 13.06 6.37
N PHE A 69 -1.81 13.15 7.63
CA PHE A 69 -2.59 14.31 8.08
C PHE A 69 -1.75 15.58 8.25
N ASP A 70 -0.48 15.45 8.63
CA ASP A 70 0.46 16.56 8.82
C ASP A 70 1.21 16.93 7.53
N ALA A 71 0.91 16.29 6.39
CA ALA A 71 1.58 16.52 5.12
C ALA A 71 1.57 18.01 4.71
N SER A 72 2.69 18.52 4.21
CA SER A 72 2.81 19.88 3.65
C SER A 72 2.05 20.02 2.32
N SER A 73 1.70 21.24 1.90
CA SER A 73 0.88 21.50 0.70
C SER A 73 1.42 20.85 -0.58
N GLY A 74 2.75 20.82 -0.76
CA GLY A 74 3.40 20.18 -1.90
C GLY A 74 3.23 18.65 -1.92
N LEU A 75 3.27 18.02 -0.74
CA LEU A 75 2.97 16.59 -0.59
C LEU A 75 1.48 16.30 -0.78
N ARG A 76 0.60 17.14 -0.22
CA ARG A 76 -0.86 17.02 -0.41
C ARG A 76 -1.23 17.06 -1.89
N ARG A 77 -0.56 17.90 -2.70
CA ARG A 77 -0.73 17.93 -4.16
C ARG A 77 -0.45 16.58 -4.80
N LYS A 78 0.62 15.88 -4.39
CA LYS A 78 0.98 14.56 -4.94
C LYS A 78 -0.03 13.49 -4.51
N ILE A 79 -0.44 13.51 -3.25
CA ILE A 79 -1.42 12.57 -2.67
C ILE A 79 -2.80 12.75 -3.32
N MET A 80 -3.24 14.00 -3.54
CA MET A 80 -4.47 14.35 -4.24
C MET A 80 -4.33 14.18 -5.76
N SER A 81 -4.18 12.94 -6.20
CA SER A 81 -4.18 12.57 -7.61
C SER A 81 -5.43 11.81 -8.00
N ALA A 82 -5.81 11.95 -9.27
CA ALA A 82 -6.94 11.25 -9.88
C ALA A 82 -6.47 10.44 -11.09
N SER A 83 -7.22 9.38 -11.40
CA SER A 83 -6.94 8.52 -12.55
C SER A 83 -7.30 9.24 -13.85
N LEU A 84 -6.52 9.03 -14.91
CA LEU A 84 -6.88 9.52 -16.25
C LEU A 84 -7.89 8.57 -16.92
N SER A 85 -8.70 9.11 -17.83
CA SER A 85 -9.57 8.35 -18.73
C SER A 85 -8.76 7.40 -19.61
N LYS A 86 -9.41 6.39 -20.21
CA LYS A 86 -8.73 5.43 -21.09
C LYS A 86 -8.10 6.12 -22.31
N GLU A 87 -8.79 7.11 -22.87
CA GLU A 87 -8.31 7.90 -24.01
C GLU A 87 -7.04 8.69 -23.66
N LEU A 88 -7.05 9.43 -22.54
CA LEU A 88 -5.87 10.17 -22.08
C LEU A 88 -4.70 9.25 -21.72
N ARG A 89 -4.98 8.04 -21.21
CA ARG A 89 -3.94 7.01 -20.99
C ARG A 89 -3.36 6.52 -22.31
N GLY A 90 -4.16 6.36 -23.36
CA GLY A 90 -3.64 6.01 -24.69
C GLY A 90 -2.69 7.06 -25.24
N ARG A 91 -3.06 8.34 -25.12
CA ARG A 91 -2.27 9.48 -25.62
C ARG A 91 -0.97 9.71 -24.85
N TYR A 92 -1.04 9.80 -23.53
CA TYR A 92 0.11 10.19 -22.70
C TYR A 92 0.76 9.04 -21.94
N ASN A 93 0.16 7.84 -21.92
CA ASN A 93 0.68 6.66 -21.24
C ASN A 93 0.98 6.87 -19.73
N VAL A 94 0.22 7.76 -19.10
CA VAL A 94 0.28 8.04 -17.65
C VAL A 94 -0.99 7.55 -16.97
N ARG A 95 -0.87 6.84 -15.84
CA ARG A 95 -2.04 6.31 -15.10
C ARG A 95 -2.84 7.39 -14.35
N ALA A 96 -2.14 8.33 -13.71
CA ALA A 96 -2.75 9.32 -12.81
C ALA A 96 -1.93 10.62 -12.71
N LEU A 97 -2.64 11.73 -12.49
CA LEU A 97 -2.07 13.06 -12.29
C LEU A 97 -2.66 13.77 -11.07
N PRO A 98 -1.90 14.68 -10.43
CA PRO A 98 -2.45 15.63 -9.47
C PRO A 98 -3.58 16.45 -10.10
N VAL A 99 -4.71 16.57 -9.41
CA VAL A 99 -5.85 17.36 -9.88
C VAL A 99 -5.55 18.86 -9.81
N ARG A 100 -6.01 19.62 -10.81
CA ARG A 100 -5.96 21.09 -10.82
C ARG A 100 -7.37 21.68 -10.94
N LYS A 101 -7.47 22.98 -10.69
CA LYS A 101 -8.65 23.75 -11.10
C LYS A 101 -8.76 23.68 -12.62
N ASP A 102 -9.98 23.74 -13.10
CA ASP A 102 -10.33 23.68 -14.51
C ASP A 102 -10.11 22.36 -15.25
N ASP A 103 -9.67 21.30 -14.57
CA ASP A 103 -9.74 19.95 -15.15
C ASP A 103 -11.22 19.51 -15.19
N GLU A 104 -11.61 18.83 -16.25
CA GLU A 104 -12.95 18.21 -16.36
C GLU A 104 -12.88 16.78 -15.87
N VAL A 105 -13.87 16.42 -15.07
CA VAL A 105 -13.84 15.17 -14.35
C VAL A 105 -15.18 14.48 -14.30
N LEU A 106 -15.14 13.14 -14.27
CA LEU A 106 -16.29 12.27 -14.08
C LEU A 106 -16.22 11.60 -12.71
N ILE A 107 -17.32 11.65 -11.97
CA ILE A 107 -17.44 11.00 -10.67
C ILE A 107 -17.80 9.52 -10.87
N VAL A 108 -16.95 8.63 -10.36
CA VAL A 108 -17.10 7.18 -10.55
C VAL A 108 -17.72 6.49 -9.33
N ARG A 109 -17.52 7.04 -8.13
CA ARG A 109 -17.95 6.43 -6.86
C ARG A 109 -18.73 7.42 -5.99
N GLY A 110 -19.69 6.90 -5.22
CA GLY A 110 -20.51 7.66 -4.29
C GLY A 110 -21.86 8.11 -4.86
N LYS A 111 -22.57 8.95 -4.10
CA LYS A 111 -23.95 9.41 -4.41
C LYS A 111 -24.07 10.14 -5.76
N TYR A 112 -23.02 10.85 -6.18
CA TYR A 112 -22.99 11.67 -7.40
C TYR A 112 -22.32 10.96 -8.59
N LYS A 113 -22.29 9.62 -8.57
CA LYS A 113 -21.72 8.81 -9.66
C LYS A 113 -22.42 9.14 -11.00
N GLY A 114 -21.63 9.16 -12.07
CA GLY A 114 -22.10 9.41 -13.43
C GLY A 114 -22.20 10.89 -13.80
N ARG A 115 -22.09 11.80 -12.82
CA ARG A 115 -22.02 13.23 -13.10
C ARG A 115 -20.61 13.64 -13.50
N ASP A 116 -20.55 14.46 -14.53
CA ASP A 116 -19.39 15.15 -15.03
C ASP A 116 -19.42 16.63 -14.64
N GLY A 117 -18.24 17.24 -14.62
CA GLY A 117 -18.14 18.68 -14.37
C GLY A 117 -16.70 19.15 -14.25
N LYS A 118 -16.54 20.46 -14.33
CA LYS A 118 -15.25 21.13 -14.18
C LYS A 118 -14.89 21.29 -12.71
N ILE A 119 -13.62 21.14 -12.35
CA ILE A 119 -13.16 21.42 -10.98
C ILE A 119 -13.13 22.93 -10.74
N ILE A 120 -13.97 23.42 -9.84
CA ILE A 120 -14.01 24.84 -9.43
C ILE A 120 -12.81 25.14 -8.52
N GLN A 121 -12.60 24.30 -7.51
CA GLN A 121 -11.56 24.52 -6.52
C GLN A 121 -11.05 23.21 -5.90
N VAL A 122 -9.77 23.23 -5.54
CA VAL A 122 -9.08 22.11 -4.87
C VAL A 122 -8.75 22.53 -3.45
N TYR A 123 -9.50 22.01 -2.48
CA TYR A 123 -9.33 22.30 -1.06
C TYR A 123 -8.39 21.29 -0.41
N ARG A 124 -7.08 21.57 -0.45
CA ARG A 124 -6.02 20.64 0.05
C ARG A 124 -6.06 20.42 1.56
N LYS A 125 -6.52 21.40 2.35
CA LYS A 125 -6.57 21.27 3.82
C LYS A 125 -7.58 20.21 4.27
N LYS A 126 -8.66 20.00 3.50
CA LYS A 126 -9.75 19.03 3.75
C LYS A 126 -9.71 17.80 2.82
N TRP A 127 -8.68 17.66 1.97
CA TRP A 127 -8.54 16.53 1.04
C TRP A 127 -9.67 16.39 0.01
N VAL A 128 -10.23 17.52 -0.42
CA VAL A 128 -11.48 17.57 -1.19
C VAL A 128 -11.35 18.42 -2.43
N ILE A 129 -12.04 18.03 -3.49
CA ILE A 129 -12.32 18.83 -4.67
C ILE A 129 -13.79 19.21 -4.72
N HIS A 130 -14.08 20.40 -5.26
CA HIS A 130 -15.42 20.85 -5.57
C HIS A 130 -15.60 20.84 -7.09
N VAL A 131 -16.60 20.09 -7.54
CA VAL A 131 -16.94 19.90 -8.96
C VAL A 131 -18.17 20.76 -9.25
N ASP A 132 -18.16 21.40 -10.42
CA ASP A 132 -19.29 22.17 -10.91
C ASP A 132 -20.55 21.30 -11.04
N ARG A 133 -21.72 21.92 -10.85
CA ARG A 133 -23.04 21.25 -10.86
C ARG A 133 -23.25 20.18 -9.79
N VAL A 134 -22.32 20.04 -8.84
CA VAL A 134 -22.45 19.14 -7.69
C VAL A 134 -22.61 19.95 -6.41
N HIS A 135 -23.86 20.36 -6.18
CA HIS A 135 -24.27 21.18 -5.05
C HIS A 135 -25.34 20.49 -4.21
N ARG A 136 -25.47 20.95 -2.96
CA ARG A 136 -26.58 20.63 -2.06
C ARG A 136 -27.34 21.90 -1.76
N ASP A 137 -28.66 21.85 -1.83
CA ASP A 137 -29.51 22.95 -1.40
C ASP A 137 -29.60 22.98 0.13
N LYS A 138 -29.57 24.19 0.69
CA LYS A 138 -29.81 24.44 2.11
C LYS A 138 -31.27 24.83 2.30
N SER A 139 -31.76 24.72 3.55
CA SER A 139 -33.12 25.16 3.92
C SER A 139 -33.36 26.65 3.68
N ASN A 140 -32.30 27.47 3.63
CA ASN A 140 -32.38 28.90 3.33
C ASN A 140 -32.44 29.23 1.83
N GLY A 141 -32.58 28.23 0.94
CA GLY A 141 -32.65 28.40 -0.52
C GLY A 141 -31.30 28.61 -1.23
N SER A 142 -30.19 28.76 -0.50
CA SER A 142 -28.85 28.86 -1.10
C SER A 142 -28.25 27.48 -1.39
N THR A 143 -27.36 27.39 -2.38
CA THR A 143 -26.64 26.16 -2.71
C THR A 143 -25.26 26.13 -2.06
N ALA A 144 -24.76 24.93 -1.72
CA ALA A 144 -23.37 24.75 -1.26
C ALA A 144 -22.66 23.66 -2.07
N PRO A 145 -21.40 23.89 -2.48
CA PRO A 145 -20.64 22.89 -3.21
C PRO A 145 -20.31 21.70 -2.32
N ILE A 146 -20.51 20.50 -2.86
CA ILE A 146 -20.23 19.27 -2.14
C ILE A 146 -18.77 18.90 -2.32
N GLY A 147 -18.18 18.41 -1.24
CA GLY A 147 -16.80 17.93 -1.26
C GLY A 147 -16.69 16.50 -1.76
N ILE A 148 -15.88 16.27 -2.79
CA ILE A 148 -15.58 14.93 -3.30
C ILE A 148 -14.09 14.65 -3.14
N HIS A 149 -13.72 13.44 -2.74
CA HIS A 149 -12.32 13.03 -2.69
C HIS A 149 -11.82 12.71 -4.12
N PRO A 150 -10.64 13.20 -4.55
CA PRO A 150 -10.17 13.05 -5.94
C PRO A 150 -9.95 11.59 -6.39
N SER A 151 -9.74 10.65 -5.46
CA SER A 151 -9.64 9.23 -5.81
C SER A 151 -10.95 8.64 -6.34
N ASN A 152 -12.10 9.26 -6.08
CA ASN A 152 -13.41 8.81 -6.54
C ASN A 152 -13.77 9.30 -7.95
N VAL A 153 -12.81 9.94 -8.61
CA VAL A 153 -13.01 10.73 -9.81
C VAL A 153 -11.99 10.33 -10.87
N VAL A 154 -12.40 10.44 -12.13
CA VAL A 154 -11.56 10.21 -13.31
C VAL A 154 -11.49 11.49 -14.12
N ILE A 155 -10.29 11.91 -14.51
CA ILE A 155 -10.09 13.10 -15.34
C ILE A 155 -10.42 12.74 -16.79
N GLN A 156 -11.33 13.50 -17.40
CA GLN A 156 -11.70 13.37 -18.81
C GLN A 156 -10.89 14.34 -19.69
N THR A 157 -10.81 15.61 -19.29
CA THR A 157 -10.08 16.66 -20.02
C THR A 157 -9.06 17.32 -19.10
N LEU A 158 -7.86 17.55 -19.61
CA LEU A 158 -6.76 18.16 -18.87
C LEU A 158 -6.59 19.61 -19.29
N LYS A 159 -6.46 20.53 -18.32
CA LYS A 159 -5.91 21.86 -18.60
C LYS A 159 -4.40 21.76 -18.76
N LEU A 160 -3.90 21.98 -19.98
CA LEU A 160 -2.49 21.85 -20.32
C LEU A 160 -1.75 23.18 -20.16
N ASP A 161 -0.83 23.22 -19.19
CA ASP A 161 0.15 24.30 -19.02
C ASP A 161 1.57 23.76 -19.32
N LYS A 162 2.57 24.65 -19.47
CA LYS A 162 3.99 24.27 -19.68
C LYS A 162 4.46 23.22 -18.65
N ASP A 163 4.23 23.49 -17.36
CA ASP A 163 4.59 22.57 -16.27
C ASP A 163 3.84 21.24 -16.33
N ARG A 164 2.61 21.23 -16.85
CA ARG A 164 1.79 20.01 -16.91
C ARG A 164 2.28 19.09 -18.01
N ARG A 165 2.67 19.65 -19.16
CA ARG A 165 3.33 18.92 -20.26
C ARG A 165 4.64 18.29 -19.77
N ALA A 166 5.49 19.07 -19.09
CA ALA A 166 6.72 18.55 -18.49
C ALA A 166 6.47 17.42 -17.48
N ILE A 167 5.39 17.48 -16.68
CA ILE A 167 5.03 16.37 -15.77
C ILE A 167 4.58 15.12 -16.53
N LEU A 168 3.81 15.29 -17.61
CA LEU A 168 3.34 14.19 -18.45
C LEU A 168 4.52 13.50 -19.13
N GLU A 169 5.41 14.26 -19.76
CA GLU A 169 6.61 13.75 -20.42
C GLU A 169 7.56 13.02 -19.46
N ARG A 170 7.75 13.55 -18.24
CA ARG A 170 8.57 12.89 -17.22
C ARG A 170 7.93 11.59 -16.69
N LYS A 171 6.60 11.49 -16.73
CA LYS A 171 5.86 10.32 -16.22
C LYS A 171 5.54 9.29 -17.30
N ASP A 172 5.78 9.61 -18.57
CA ASP A 172 5.51 8.69 -19.67
C ASP A 172 6.37 7.43 -19.49
N ARG A 173 5.70 6.28 -19.38
CA ARG A 173 6.35 5.00 -19.12
C ARG A 173 7.01 4.39 -20.36
N LYS A 174 6.69 4.90 -21.55
CA LYS A 174 7.29 4.43 -22.81
C LYS A 174 8.65 5.07 -23.05
N ARG A 175 8.92 6.23 -22.42
CA ARG A 175 10.15 6.97 -22.62
C ARG A 175 11.28 6.32 -21.83
N THR A 176 12.33 5.92 -22.53
CA THR A 176 13.63 5.58 -21.94
C THR A 176 14.33 6.88 -21.50
N PRO A 177 15.09 6.89 -20.39
CA PRO A 177 15.81 8.09 -19.96
C PRO A 177 16.90 8.46 -20.97
N GLY A 178 16.63 9.40 -21.89
CA GLY A 178 17.62 9.90 -22.85
C GLY A 178 17.05 10.36 -24.20
N GLU A 179 15.92 9.79 -24.64
CA GLU A 179 15.32 10.19 -25.92
C GLU A 179 14.54 11.51 -25.76
N LYS A 180 14.89 12.53 -26.55
CA LYS A 180 14.09 13.74 -26.74
C LYS A 180 13.14 13.48 -27.91
N LYS A 181 11.84 13.76 -27.74
CA LYS A 181 10.90 13.80 -28.87
C LYS A 181 11.11 15.14 -29.58
N GLU A 182 11.33 15.10 -30.89
CA GLU A 182 11.14 16.27 -31.75
C GLU A 182 9.65 16.65 -31.69
N GLU A 183 9.38 17.90 -31.34
CA GLU A 183 8.02 18.42 -31.29
C GLU A 183 7.51 18.58 -32.72
N ALA A 184 6.49 17.80 -33.10
CA ALA A 184 5.68 18.13 -34.27
C ALA A 184 4.80 19.34 -33.89
N GLU A 185 5.29 20.54 -34.25
CA GLU A 185 4.46 21.72 -34.43
C GLU A 185 3.41 21.42 -35.51
N THR A 186 2.13 21.60 -35.18
CA THR A 186 1.14 21.96 -36.19
C THR A 186 0.28 23.09 -35.65
N ALA A 187 0.17 24.10 -36.52
CA ALA A 187 -0.61 25.31 -36.53
C ALA A 187 -2.06 25.19 -36.02
#